data_AF-A0A2M7DPZ3-F1
#
_entry.id   AF-A0A2M7DPZ3-F1
#
_cell.length_a   1.000
_cell.length_b   1.000
_cell.length_c   1.000
_cell.angle_alpha   90.00
_cell.angle_beta   90.00
_cell.angle_gamma   90.00
#
_symmetry.space_group_name_H-M   'P 1'
#
loop_
_entity.id
_entity.type
_entity.pdbx_description
1 polymer ?
#
loop_
_entity_poly.entity_id
_entity_poly.type
_entity_poly.pdbx_seq_one_letter_code
_entity_poly.pdbx_strand_id
1 'polypeptide(L)' 'DEFKDFSIVYKPRREVKNLYFEFKNSLRHRLSIPLLNMNPLSIRENLLKYLAEDLERTDEPLSEGLAKMFKL' A
#
# COMPACT_ATOMS: atom_id res chain seq x y z
N ASP A 1 11.91 -8.83 10.71
CA ASP A 1 10.71 -8.42 11.46
C ASP A 1 10.61 -6.88 11.54
N GLU A 2 10.74 -6.18 10.40
CA GLU A 2 10.86 -4.71 10.32
C GLU A 2 9.55 -3.99 9.98
N PHE A 3 8.59 -4.70 9.39
CA PHE A 3 7.30 -4.17 8.99
C PHE A 3 6.30 -4.24 10.15
N LYS A 4 5.47 -3.21 10.30
CA LYS A 4 4.44 -3.08 11.32
C LYS A 4 3.12 -3.68 10.84
N ASP A 5 2.67 -3.21 9.67
CA ASP A 5 1.43 -3.61 9.02
C ASP A 5 1.55 -3.40 7.50
N PHE A 6 0.59 -3.93 6.75
CA PHE A 6 0.42 -3.65 5.33
C PHE A 6 -0.99 -3.14 5.04
N SER A 7 -1.19 -2.52 3.89
CA SER A 7 -2.52 -2.14 3.41
C SER A 7 -2.60 -2.26 1.89
N ILE A 8 -3.79 -2.57 1.38
CA ILE A 8 -4.05 -2.65 -0.05
C ILE A 8 -5.11 -1.62 -0.41
N VAL A 9 -4.72 -0.61 -1.19
CA VAL A 9 -5.66 0.38 -1.71
C VAL A 9 -6.06 -0.03 -3.11
N TYR A 10 -7.32 -0.40 -3.27
CA TYR A 10 -7.91 -0.77 -4.56
C TYR A 10 -9.10 0.13 -4.89
N LYS A 11 -8.91 1.04 -5.86
CA LYS A 11 -9.98 1.91 -6.38
C LYS A 11 -10.05 1.76 -7.90
N PRO A 12 -10.87 0.81 -8.41
CA PRO A 12 -10.97 0.55 -9.85
C PRO A 12 -11.33 1.79 -10.66
N ARG A 13 -12.22 2.65 -10.14
CA ARG A 13 -12.65 3.90 -10.79
C ARG A 13 -11.56 4.96 -10.94
N ARG A 14 -10.47 4.84 -10.18
CA ARG A 14 -9.34 5.79 -10.18
C ARG A 14 -8.04 5.13 -10.66
N GLU A 15 -8.14 3.90 -11.20
CA GLU A 15 -6.98 3.08 -11.60
C GLU A 15 -5.93 2.92 -10.49
N VAL A 16 -6.35 3.02 -9.23
CA VAL A 16 -5.49 2.87 -8.07
C VAL A 16 -5.48 1.42 -7.65
N LYS A 17 -4.28 0.84 -7.56
CA LYS A 17 -4.08 -0.53 -7.11
C LYS A 17 -2.67 -0.69 -6.53
N ASN A 18 -2.51 -0.30 -5.28
CA ASN A 18 -1.21 -0.27 -4.60
C ASN A 18 -1.25 -1.08 -3.31
N LEU A 19 -0.10 -1.66 -2.99
CA LEU A 19 0.22 -2.30 -1.72
C LEU A 19 1.21 -1.41 -0.99
N TYR A 20 0.93 -1.12 0.28
CA TYR A 20 1.81 -0.35 1.15
C TYR A 20 2.29 -1.20 2.31
N PHE A 21 3.54 -0.99 2.71
CA PHE A 21 4.09 -1.51 3.95
C PHE A 21 4.55 -0.36 4.83
N GLU A 22 4.10 -0.36 6.09
CA GLU A 22 4.61 0.54 7.11
C GLU A 22 5.74 -0.14 7.89
N PHE A 23 6.78 0.62 8.18
CA PHE A 23 7.88 0.14 9.02
C PHE A 23 7.56 0.39 10.48
N LYS A 24 8.07 -0.47 11.37
CA LYS A 24 8.03 -0.22 12.82
C LYS A 24 8.80 1.06 13.21
N ASN A 25 9.78 1.46 12.39
CA ASN A 25 10.51 2.71 12.56
C ASN A 25 9.82 3.87 11.85
N SER A 26 9.27 4.81 12.62
CA SER A 26 8.55 5.98 12.12
C SER A 26 9.38 6.96 11.28
N LEU A 27 10.72 6.90 11.36
CA LEU A 27 11.60 7.72 10.53
C LEU A 27 11.78 7.16 9.12
N ARG A 28 11.44 5.88 8.91
CA ARG A 28 11.59 5.24 7.61
C ARG A 28 10.32 5.47 6.80
N HIS A 29 10.50 5.98 5.59
CA HIS A 29 9.40 6.12 4.65
C HIS A 29 8.77 4.75 4.36
N ARG A 30 7.44 4.71 4.33
CA ARG A 30 6.67 3.55 3.90
C ARG A 30 7.10 3.08 2.51
N LEU A 31 6.98 1.77 2.28
CA LEU A 31 7.20 1.17 0.97
C LEU A 31 5.88 1.13 0.20
N SER A 32 5.91 1.51 -1.07
CA SER A 32 4.75 1.45 -1.97
C SER A 32 5.06 0.59 -3.19
N ILE A 33 4.15 -0.31 -3.52
CA ILE A 33 4.29 -1.27 -4.60
C ILE A 33 3.02 -1.26 -5.45
N PRO A 34 3.09 -0.85 -6.74
CA PRO A 34 1.96 -0.96 -7.64
C PRO A 34 1.68 -2.42 -7.97
N LEU A 35 0.43 -2.84 -7.81
CA LEU A 35 0.03 -4.24 -8.01
C LEU A 35 -0.28 -4.57 -9.48
N LEU A 36 -0.36 -3.56 -10.37
CA LEU A 36 -0.57 -3.72 -11.80
C LEU A 36 -1.68 -4.75 -12.12
N ASN A 37 -1.34 -5.87 -12.75
CA ASN A 37 -2.28 -6.93 -13.16
C ASN A 37 -2.50 -8.01 -12.08
N MET A 38 -1.83 -7.96 -10.93
CA MET A 38 -1.92 -8.99 -9.88
C MET A 38 -3.24 -8.95 -9.12
N ASN A 39 -3.83 -10.08 -8.74
CA ASN A 39 -5.08 -10.10 -7.96
C ASN A 39 -4.83 -9.62 -6.50
N PRO A 40 -5.43 -8.51 -6.05
CA PRO A 40 -5.24 -8.01 -4.69
C PRO A 40 -5.68 -8.99 -3.60
N LEU A 41 -6.71 -9.79 -3.87
CA LEU A 41 -7.24 -10.78 -2.92
C LEU A 41 -6.20 -11.86 -2.64
N SER A 42 -5.59 -12.41 -3.69
CA SER A 42 -4.55 -13.45 -3.55
C SER A 42 -3.32 -12.92 -2.81
N ILE A 43 -2.97 -11.65 -2.98
CA ILE A 43 -1.87 -11.02 -2.25
C ILE A 43 -2.24 -10.88 -0.77
N ARG A 44 -3.45 -10.35 -0.49
CA ARG A 44 -3.98 -10.18 0.87
C ARG A 44 -3.95 -11.49 1.65
N GLU A 45 -4.51 -12.56 1.09
CA GLU A 45 -4.58 -13.88 1.74
C GLU A 45 -3.20 -14.45 2.07
N ASN A 46 -2.17 -14.14 1.27
CA ASN A 46 -0.81 -14.57 1.56
C ASN A 46 -0.12 -13.68 2.60
N LEU A 47 -0.31 -12.37 2.56
CA LEU A 47 0.32 -11.44 3.51
C LEU A 47 -0.25 -11.55 4.91
N LEU A 48 -1.57 -11.81 5.04
CA LEU A 48 -2.24 -12.00 6.35
C LEU A 48 -1.65 -13.14 7.20
N LYS A 49 -0.92 -14.08 6.59
CA LYS A 49 -0.22 -15.16 7.30
C LYS A 49 1.00 -14.67 8.07
N TYR A 50 1.52 -13.49 7.75
CA TYR A 50 2.80 -12.98 8.25
C TYR A 50 2.71 -11.59 8.88
N LEU A 51 1.72 -10.79 8.48
CA LEU A 51 1.63 -9.39 8.88
C LEU A 51 0.15 -8.98 8.99
N ALA A 52 -0.16 -8.12 9.96
CA ALA A 52 -1.51 -7.57 10.09
C ALA A 52 -1.83 -6.57 8.99
N GLU A 53 -3.08 -6.54 8.55
CA GLU A 53 -3.58 -5.55 7.60
C GLU A 53 -4.13 -4.33 8.35
N ASP A 54 -3.69 -3.13 7.95
CA ASP A 54 -4.31 -1.86 8.34
C ASP A 54 -5.55 -1.60 7.47
N LEU A 55 -6.72 -1.89 8.05
CA LEU A 55 -8.03 -1.69 7.42
C LEU A 55 -8.54 -0.25 7.51
N GLU A 56 -7.95 0.59 8.37
CA GLU A 56 -8.35 2.00 8.48
C GLU A 56 -7.86 2.80 7.27
N ARG A 57 -6.85 2.30 6.55
CA ARG A 57 -6.31 2.94 5.36
C ARG A 57 -7.16 2.68 4.12
N THR A 58 -8.01 3.65 3.78
CA THR A 58 -8.89 3.58 2.61
C THR A 58 -8.41 4.33 1.38
N ASP A 59 -7.33 5.12 1.47
CA ASP A 59 -6.91 6.06 0.42
C ASP A 59 -5.41 6.01 0.11
N GLU A 60 -5.05 6.38 -1.14
CA GLU A 60 -3.65 6.65 -1.47
C GLU A 60 -3.16 7.79 -0.57
N PRO A 61 -1.99 7.66 0.04
CA PRO A 61 -1.42 8.73 0.82
C PRO A 61 -1.17 9.96 -0.05
N LEU A 62 -1.53 11.15 0.46
CA LEU A 62 -1.47 12.42 -0.28
C LEU A 62 -0.10 12.69 -0.93
N SER A 63 0.99 12.24 -0.31
CA SER A 63 2.34 12.40 -0.86
C SER A 63 2.61 11.62 -2.16
N GLU A 64 1.86 10.55 -2.45
CA GLU A 64 1.91 9.90 -3.78
C GLU A 64 1.14 10.67 -4.85
N GLY A 65 0.02 11.29 -4.47
CA GLY A 65 -0.71 12.21 -5.36
C GLY A 65 0.17 13.38 -5.80
N LEU A 66 0.92 13.96 -4.85
CA LEU A 66 1.90 15.01 -5.14
C LEU A 66 3.04 14.49 -6.03
N ALA A 67 3.61 13.31 -5.75
CA ALA A 67 4.67 12.74 -6.59
C ALA A 67 4.25 12.48 -8.04
N LYS A 68 2.98 12.10 -8.29
CA LYS A 68 2.43 12.00 -9.66
C LYS A 68 2.27 13.38 -10.32
N MET A 69 1.90 14.41 -9.55
CA MET A 69 1.76 15.79 -10.06
C MET A 69 3.11 16.48 -10.36
N PHE A 70 4.16 16.16 -9.59
CA PHE A 70 5.51 16.70 -9.79
C PHE A 70 6.34 15.95 -10.84
N LYS A 71 5.81 14.92 -11.49
CA LYS A 71 6.36 14.40 -12.76
C LYS A 71 5.97 15.35 -13.90
N LEU A 72 6.58 16.52 -13.94
CA LEU A 72 6.59 17.49 -15.03
C LEU A 72 8.04 17.96 -15.24
#